data_AF-A0A0C2FSN5-F1
#
_entry.id   AF-A0A0C2FSN5-F1
#
_cell.length_a   1.000
_cell.length_b   1.000
_cell.length_c   1.000
_cell.angle_alpha   90.00
_cell.angle_beta   90.00
_cell.angle_gamma   90.00
#
_symmetry.space_group_name_H-M   'P 1'
#
loop_
_entity.id
_entity.type
_entity.pdbx_description
1 polymer ?
#
loop_
_entity_poly.entity_id
_entity_poly.type
_entity_poly.pdbx_seq_one_letter_code
_entity_poly.pdbx_strand_id
1 'polypeptide(L)'
;MDPQMMMTMFREMIREERKEMMEMFFKHLGRPGRSSDTNEVGSVPNVMAALSNRVEKFVFDPETDMSFTKWYTRYKEVFVEDAKQLTESARVRLLCEKVDSETFERYQRHVLPKEVTSIAFEETVAILKELFDVKTSEFTLRYQCLKLEKTDFEDYLVYTGRVNEFCERAKIHELDCDGMKCLLWIFGLKSQREAEIRQRLIAVLDREYKAGRKLSLQELYRECENFLSLKKDSETIASNVKTVQAAVKEERQKRECWNCCGDHFAQ
;
A
#
# COMPACT_ATOMS: atom_id res chain seq x y z
N MET A 1 24.97 28.34 -5.63
CA MET A 1 24.26 28.53 -6.91
C MET A 1 23.06 29.41 -6.67
N ASP A 2 22.84 30.39 -7.55
CA ASP A 2 21.72 31.32 -7.49
C ASP A 2 20.38 30.60 -7.82
N PRO A 3 19.29 30.80 -7.06
CA PRO A 3 17.98 30.18 -7.33
C PRO A 3 17.42 30.50 -8.73
N GLN A 4 17.71 31.69 -9.27
CA GLN A 4 17.31 32.07 -10.63
C GLN A 4 18.03 31.22 -11.68
N MET A 5 19.33 30.97 -11.47
CA MET A 5 20.16 30.10 -12.31
C MET A 5 19.63 28.65 -12.31
N MET A 6 19.28 28.11 -11.14
CA MET A 6 18.70 26.77 -11.00
C MET A 6 17.38 26.61 -11.75
N MET A 7 16.47 27.58 -11.64
CA MET A 7 15.19 27.56 -12.36
C MET A 7 15.36 27.71 -13.87
N THR A 8 16.43 28.37 -14.31
CA THR A 8 16.74 28.53 -15.74
C THR A 8 17.33 27.25 -16.30
N MET A 9 18.28 26.62 -15.60
CA MET A 9 18.82 25.31 -15.96
C MET A 9 17.73 24.22 -15.97
N PHE A 10 16.80 24.23 -15.00
CA PHE A 10 15.70 23.28 -14.96
C PHE A 10 14.72 23.48 -16.14
N ARG A 11 14.47 24.72 -16.55
CA ARG A 11 13.65 25.04 -17.72
C ARG A 11 14.32 24.69 -19.05
N GLU A 12 15.64 24.78 -19.12
CA GLU A 12 16.43 24.38 -20.30
C GLU A 12 16.49 22.86 -20.42
N MET A 13 16.69 22.15 -19.31
CA MET A 13 16.66 20.69 -19.25
C MET A 13 15.31 20.12 -19.73
N ILE A 14 14.19 20.67 -19.24
CA ILE A 14 12.85 20.27 -19.69
C ILE A 14 12.62 20.60 -21.18
N ARG A 15 13.20 21.69 -21.69
CA ARG A 15 13.11 22.03 -23.13
C ARG A 15 13.90 21.05 -23.99
N GLU A 16 15.09 20.64 -23.54
CA GLU A 16 15.93 19.73 -24.30
C GLU A 16 15.35 18.31 -24.31
N GLU A 17 14.85 17.80 -23.18
CA GLU A 17 14.11 16.53 -23.14
C GLU A 17 12.90 16.53 -24.08
N ARG A 18 12.13 17.63 -24.12
CA ARG A 18 10.99 17.77 -25.06
C ARG A 18 11.43 17.76 -26.52
N LYS A 19 12.61 18.32 -26.82
CA LYS A 19 13.15 18.40 -28.19
C LYS A 19 13.66 17.04 -28.65
N GLU A 20 14.35 16.30 -27.80
CA GLU A 20 14.79 14.93 -28.05
C GLU A 20 13.59 13.99 -28.27
N MET A 21 12.54 14.13 -27.44
CA MET A 21 11.30 13.38 -27.60
C MET A 21 10.61 13.66 -28.94
N MET A 22 10.57 14.93 -29.36
CA MET A 22 10.00 15.34 -30.65
C MET A 22 10.82 14.78 -31.83
N GLU A 23 12.15 14.82 -31.77
CA GLU A 23 13.02 14.22 -32.81
C GLU A 23 12.84 12.70 -32.91
N MET A 24 12.67 12.02 -31.77
CA MET A 24 12.39 10.59 -31.75
C MET A 24 11.05 10.27 -32.43
N PHE A 25 10.03 11.11 -32.24
CA PHE A 25 8.72 10.99 -32.86
C PHE A 25 8.77 11.14 -34.38
N PHE A 26 9.54 12.11 -34.89
CA PHE A 26 9.73 12.32 -36.34
C PHE A 26 10.50 11.18 -37.01
N LYS A 27 11.47 10.56 -36.33
CA LYS A 27 12.18 9.38 -36.84
C LYS A 27 11.27 8.16 -37.02
N HIS A 28 10.21 8.03 -36.22
CA HIS A 28 9.28 6.91 -36.29
C HIS A 28 8.19 7.08 -37.37
N LEU A 29 7.89 8.31 -37.81
CA LEU A 29 6.86 8.58 -38.83
C LEU A 29 7.39 8.60 -40.28
N GLY A 30 8.71 8.50 -40.49
CA GLY A 30 9.36 8.79 -41.79
C GLY A 30 9.74 7.61 -42.69
N ARG A 31 9.32 6.36 -42.45
CA ARG A 31 9.78 5.20 -43.26
C ARG A 31 8.63 4.48 -44.00
N PRO A 32 8.46 4.65 -45.32
CA PRO A 32 7.60 3.80 -46.13
C PRO A 32 8.40 2.64 -46.76
N GLY A 33 7.93 1.41 -46.58
CA GLY A 33 8.54 0.22 -47.21
C GLY A 33 7.57 -0.97 -47.34
N ARG A 34 7.10 -1.19 -48.59
CA ARG A 34 6.64 -2.48 -49.20
C ARG A 34 7.64 -3.63 -48.91
N SER A 35 7.34 -4.93 -48.96
CA SER A 35 6.33 -5.75 -49.67
C SER A 35 6.39 -7.22 -49.14
N SER A 36 5.28 -7.96 -49.34
CA SER A 36 5.12 -9.41 -49.62
C SER A 36 6.13 -10.43 -49.08
N ASP A 37 5.67 -11.39 -48.26
CA ASP A 37 5.55 -12.79 -48.70
C ASP A 37 4.82 -13.67 -47.66
N THR A 38 4.13 -14.68 -48.18
CA THR A 38 3.16 -15.58 -47.54
C THR A 38 3.79 -16.54 -46.53
N ASN A 39 3.28 -16.52 -45.30
CA ASN A 39 3.09 -17.67 -44.42
C ASN A 39 2.05 -17.26 -43.37
N GLU A 40 1.04 -18.09 -43.10
CA GLU A 40 0.06 -17.88 -42.02
C GLU A 40 0.74 -17.98 -40.65
N VAL A 41 1.48 -16.93 -40.29
CA VAL A 41 1.76 -16.56 -38.91
C VAL A 41 0.70 -15.53 -38.59
N GLY A 42 -0.25 -15.86 -37.71
CA GLY A 42 -1.25 -14.91 -37.25
C GLY A 42 -0.54 -13.60 -36.87
N SER A 43 -0.91 -12.51 -37.53
CA SER A 43 -0.27 -11.22 -37.30
C SER A 43 -0.32 -10.86 -35.81
N VAL A 44 0.70 -10.18 -35.29
CA VAL A 44 0.78 -9.79 -33.86
C VAL A 44 -0.53 -9.14 -33.35
N PRO A 45 -1.26 -8.31 -34.12
CA PRO A 45 -2.59 -7.81 -33.73
C PRO A 45 -3.63 -8.90 -33.48
N ASN A 46 -3.62 -9.99 -34.25
CA ASN A 46 -4.53 -11.13 -34.11
C ASN A 46 -4.23 -11.94 -32.84
N VAL A 47 -2.94 -12.14 -32.53
CA VAL A 47 -2.50 -12.79 -31.30
C VAL A 47 -2.88 -11.96 -30.07
N MET A 48 -2.67 -10.64 -30.12
CA MET A 48 -3.06 -9.72 -29.03
C MET A 48 -4.56 -9.77 -28.75
N ALA A 49 -5.41 -9.71 -29.79
CA ALA A 49 -6.85 -9.79 -29.64
C ALA A 49 -7.31 -11.14 -29.06
N ALA A 50 -6.72 -12.24 -29.51
CA ALA A 50 -7.02 -13.58 -29.00
C ALA A 50 -6.65 -13.74 -27.52
N LEU A 51 -5.46 -13.27 -27.12
CA LEU A 51 -5.02 -13.28 -25.72
C LEU A 51 -5.88 -12.35 -24.85
N SER A 52 -6.18 -11.16 -25.36
CA SER A 52 -7.06 -10.19 -24.70
C SER A 52 -8.41 -10.83 -24.38
N ASN A 53 -9.07 -11.48 -25.34
CA ASN A 53 -10.39 -12.08 -25.12
C ASN A 53 -10.42 -13.19 -24.06
N ARG A 54 -9.26 -13.76 -23.68
CA ARG A 54 -9.15 -14.79 -22.62
C ARG A 54 -9.02 -14.21 -21.22
N VAL A 55 -8.85 -12.90 -21.10
CA VAL A 55 -8.64 -12.21 -19.84
C VAL A 55 -9.81 -11.26 -19.58
N GLU A 56 -10.47 -11.46 -18.44
CA GLU A 56 -11.50 -10.55 -17.94
C GLU A 56 -10.87 -9.23 -17.48
N LYS A 57 -11.63 -8.14 -17.60
CA LYS A 57 -11.17 -6.81 -17.20
C LYS A 57 -11.05 -6.72 -15.68
N PHE A 58 -9.90 -6.28 -15.20
CA PHE A 58 -9.68 -5.91 -13.80
C PHE A 58 -10.38 -4.60 -13.49
N VAL A 59 -11.14 -4.59 -12.41
CA VAL A 59 -11.79 -3.40 -11.84
C VAL A 59 -11.40 -3.38 -10.37
N PHE A 60 -10.69 -2.32 -9.96
CA PHE A 60 -10.31 -2.17 -8.56
C PHE A 60 -11.49 -1.64 -7.74
N ASP A 61 -11.88 -2.40 -6.72
CA ASP A 61 -12.88 -1.98 -5.75
C ASP A 61 -12.36 -2.24 -4.32
N PRO A 62 -12.09 -1.18 -3.52
CA PRO A 62 -11.54 -1.31 -2.18
C PRO A 62 -12.51 -1.94 -1.17
N GLU A 63 -13.81 -2.03 -1.47
CA GLU A 63 -14.82 -2.66 -0.62
C GLU A 63 -14.95 -4.16 -0.90
N THR A 64 -14.44 -4.63 -2.04
CA THR A 64 -14.42 -6.05 -2.40
C THR A 64 -13.07 -6.70 -2.05
N ASP A 65 -13.07 -8.01 -1.80
CA ASP A 65 -11.82 -8.77 -1.58
C ASP A 65 -11.05 -9.04 -2.90
N MET A 66 -11.35 -8.30 -3.97
CA MET A 66 -10.71 -8.43 -5.29
C MET A 66 -9.49 -7.52 -5.39
N SER A 67 -8.30 -8.09 -5.13
CA SER A 67 -7.02 -7.42 -5.32
C SER A 67 -6.42 -7.67 -6.71
N PHE A 68 -5.51 -6.80 -7.15
CA PHE A 68 -4.77 -7.00 -8.39
C PHE A 68 -4.00 -8.33 -8.38
N THR A 69 -3.38 -8.71 -7.26
CA THR A 69 -2.69 -9.99 -7.09
C THR A 69 -3.62 -11.18 -7.29
N LYS A 70 -4.86 -11.16 -6.77
CA LYS A 70 -5.81 -12.26 -6.96
C LYS A 70 -6.21 -12.40 -8.44
N TRP A 71 -6.56 -11.28 -9.07
CA TRP A 71 -6.90 -11.26 -10.50
C TRP A 71 -5.72 -11.70 -11.38
N TYR A 72 -4.53 -11.15 -11.12
CA TYR A 72 -3.32 -11.48 -11.88
C TYR A 72 -2.96 -12.95 -11.73
N THR A 73 -3.10 -13.54 -10.54
CA THR A 73 -2.81 -14.97 -10.32
C THR A 73 -3.69 -15.86 -11.18
N ARG A 74 -4.97 -15.52 -11.37
CA ARG A 74 -5.90 -16.25 -12.24
C ARG A 74 -5.48 -16.25 -13.71
N TYR A 75 -4.91 -15.14 -14.19
CA TYR A 75 -4.53 -14.95 -15.60
C TYR A 75 -3.02 -14.98 -15.86
N LYS A 76 -2.21 -15.32 -14.85
CA LYS A 76 -0.75 -15.24 -14.89
C LYS A 76 -0.17 -15.98 -16.08
N GLU A 77 -0.63 -17.21 -16.32
CA GLU A 77 -0.17 -18.05 -17.43
C GLU A 77 -0.45 -17.40 -18.80
N VAL A 78 -1.54 -16.65 -18.94
CA VAL A 78 -1.84 -15.94 -20.20
C VAL A 78 -0.81 -14.83 -20.46
N PHE A 79 -0.40 -14.11 -19.42
CA PHE A 79 0.56 -13.00 -19.53
C PHE A 79 2.04 -13.44 -19.56
N VAL A 80 2.36 -14.60 -19.01
CA VAL A 80 3.74 -15.11 -18.88
C VAL A 80 4.04 -16.15 -19.95
N GLU A 81 3.21 -17.18 -20.09
CA GLU A 81 3.46 -18.30 -21.01
C GLU A 81 2.85 -18.08 -22.38
N ASP A 82 1.55 -17.74 -22.46
CA ASP A 82 0.86 -17.62 -23.75
C ASP A 82 1.22 -16.33 -24.51
N ALA A 83 1.75 -15.34 -23.79
CA ALA A 83 2.21 -14.07 -24.32
C ALA A 83 3.75 -14.01 -24.46
N LYS A 84 4.48 -15.11 -24.24
CA LYS A 84 5.96 -15.11 -24.24
C LYS A 84 6.58 -14.69 -25.58
N GLN A 85 5.87 -14.91 -26.67
CA GLN A 85 6.28 -14.52 -28.03
C GLN A 85 6.09 -13.01 -28.29
N LEU A 86 5.40 -12.29 -27.41
CA LEU A 86 5.19 -10.86 -27.53
C LEU A 86 6.41 -10.10 -26.98
N THR A 87 6.69 -8.94 -27.57
CA THR A 87 7.67 -8.01 -27.02
C THR A 87 7.22 -7.53 -25.65
N GLU A 88 8.15 -7.12 -24.78
CA GLU A 88 7.81 -6.58 -23.45
C GLU A 88 6.77 -5.45 -23.54
N SER A 89 6.98 -4.50 -24.46
CA SER A 89 6.04 -3.40 -24.70
C SER A 89 4.63 -3.90 -25.11
N ALA A 90 4.53 -4.98 -25.89
CA ALA A 90 3.24 -5.58 -26.22
C ALA A 90 2.60 -6.29 -25.02
N ARG A 91 3.38 -6.96 -24.17
CA ARG A 91 2.89 -7.58 -22.92
C ARG A 91 2.37 -6.53 -21.93
N VAL A 92 3.08 -5.41 -21.80
CA VAL A 92 2.65 -4.27 -20.98
C VAL A 92 1.35 -3.69 -21.52
N ARG A 93 1.25 -3.45 -22.83
CA ARG A 93 -0.01 -2.97 -23.45
C ARG A 93 -1.18 -3.93 -23.24
N LEU A 94 -0.96 -5.24 -23.37
CA LEU A 94 -1.97 -6.26 -23.13
C LEU A 94 -2.47 -6.20 -21.67
N LEU A 95 -1.56 -6.06 -20.71
CA LEU A 95 -1.90 -5.92 -19.30
C LEU A 95 -2.70 -4.64 -19.03
N CYS A 96 -2.22 -3.51 -19.55
CA CYS A 96 -2.89 -2.21 -19.39
C CYS A 96 -4.28 -2.16 -20.05
N GLU A 97 -4.47 -2.83 -21.19
CA GLU A 97 -5.78 -2.96 -21.84
C GLU A 97 -6.81 -3.67 -20.94
N LYS A 98 -6.33 -4.57 -20.09
CA LYS A 98 -7.15 -5.35 -19.15
C LYS A 98 -7.37 -4.70 -17.81
N VAL A 99 -6.75 -3.56 -17.58
CA VAL A 99 -7.05 -2.72 -16.43
C VAL A 99 -8.14 -1.73 -16.84
N ASP A 100 -9.08 -1.43 -15.94
CA ASP A 100 -10.09 -0.41 -16.21
C ASP A 100 -9.51 1.00 -16.30
N SER A 101 -10.29 1.90 -16.89
CA SER A 101 -9.82 3.23 -17.23
C SER A 101 -9.39 4.03 -16.00
N GLU A 102 -10.07 3.87 -14.86
CA GLU A 102 -9.74 4.59 -13.63
C GLU A 102 -8.44 4.06 -13.02
N THR A 103 -8.33 2.74 -12.91
CA THR A 103 -7.11 2.07 -12.40
C THR A 103 -5.91 2.37 -13.30
N PHE A 104 -6.07 2.35 -14.62
CA PHE A 104 -5.02 2.67 -15.57
C PHE A 104 -4.55 4.12 -15.45
N GLU A 105 -5.48 5.08 -15.30
CA GLU A 105 -5.14 6.49 -15.16
C GLU A 105 -4.33 6.77 -13.87
N ARG A 106 -4.69 6.11 -12.76
CA ARG A 106 -3.93 6.16 -11.51
C ARG A 106 -2.52 5.59 -11.66
N TYR A 107 -2.40 4.44 -12.34
CA TYR A 107 -1.09 3.85 -12.67
C TYR A 107 -0.25 4.80 -13.55
N GLN A 108 -0.83 5.34 -14.62
CA GLN A 108 -0.14 6.27 -15.53
C GLN A 108 0.38 7.51 -14.78
N ARG A 109 -0.43 8.10 -13.89
CA ARG A 109 0.02 9.22 -13.04
C ARG A 109 1.18 8.84 -12.12
N HIS A 110 1.18 7.63 -11.58
CA HIS A 110 2.19 7.16 -10.64
C HIS A 110 3.56 6.97 -11.30
N VAL A 111 3.59 6.54 -12.56
CA VAL A 111 4.86 6.22 -13.25
C VAL A 111 5.53 7.39 -13.94
N LEU A 112 4.90 8.58 -13.93
CA LEU A 112 5.50 9.79 -14.47
C LEU A 112 6.87 10.07 -13.81
N PRO A 113 7.88 10.53 -14.59
CA PRO A 113 7.79 10.96 -15.98
C PRO A 113 7.97 9.83 -17.02
N LYS A 114 8.09 8.56 -16.61
CA LYS A 114 8.25 7.45 -17.55
C LYS A 114 6.96 7.22 -18.34
N GLU A 115 7.11 6.84 -19.61
CA GLU A 115 6.01 6.34 -20.41
C GLU A 115 5.69 4.89 -20.04
N VAL A 116 4.42 4.52 -19.94
CA VAL A 116 3.97 3.17 -19.56
C VAL A 116 4.65 2.08 -20.40
N THR A 117 4.75 2.29 -21.72
CA THR A 117 5.34 1.32 -22.65
C THR A 117 6.86 1.18 -22.55
N SER A 118 7.53 2.05 -21.78
CA SER A 118 8.97 2.01 -21.51
C SER A 118 9.34 1.27 -20.23
N ILE A 119 8.34 0.90 -19.43
CA ILE A 119 8.51 0.19 -18.15
C ILE A 119 8.50 -1.31 -18.45
N ALA A 120 9.40 -2.06 -17.81
CA ALA A 120 9.45 -3.51 -17.98
C ALA A 120 8.14 -4.17 -17.51
N PHE A 121 7.83 -5.34 -18.05
CA PHE A 121 6.58 -6.03 -17.70
C PHE A 121 6.50 -6.36 -16.21
N GLU A 122 7.58 -6.89 -15.64
CA GLU A 122 7.68 -7.26 -14.23
C GLU A 122 7.62 -6.03 -13.31
N GLU A 123 8.24 -4.91 -13.70
CA GLU A 123 8.14 -3.62 -12.99
C GLU A 123 6.70 -3.10 -13.01
N THR A 124 6.01 -3.20 -14.15
CA THR A 124 4.59 -2.83 -14.28
C THR A 124 3.70 -3.65 -13.35
N VAL A 125 3.88 -4.98 -13.32
CA VAL A 125 3.14 -5.86 -12.41
C VAL A 125 3.41 -5.49 -10.95
N ALA A 126 4.65 -5.19 -10.58
CA ALA A 126 5.00 -4.79 -9.22
C ALA A 126 4.32 -3.49 -8.79
N ILE A 127 4.32 -2.46 -9.66
CA ILE A 127 3.67 -1.19 -9.39
C ILE A 127 2.15 -1.36 -9.27
N LEU A 128 1.53 -2.13 -10.16
CA LEU A 128 0.08 -2.40 -10.10
C LEU A 128 -0.31 -3.13 -8.81
N LYS A 129 0.50 -4.08 -8.34
CA LYS A 129 0.31 -4.69 -7.01
C LYS A 129 0.42 -3.67 -5.89
N GLU A 130 1.43 -2.80 -5.91
CA GLU A 130 1.60 -1.77 -4.88
C GLU A 130 0.40 -0.80 -4.79
N LEU A 131 -0.16 -0.43 -5.93
CA LEU A 131 -1.25 0.55 -6.02
C LEU A 131 -2.63 -0.07 -5.74
N PHE A 132 -2.86 -1.30 -6.18
CA PHE A 132 -4.19 -1.90 -6.26
C PHE A 132 -4.32 -3.25 -5.53
N ASP A 133 -3.36 -3.59 -4.68
CA ASP A 133 -3.58 -4.59 -3.64
C ASP A 133 -4.06 -3.96 -2.34
N VAL A 134 -4.84 -4.74 -1.59
CA VAL A 134 -5.22 -4.39 -0.23
C VAL A 134 -3.96 -4.35 0.63
N LYS A 135 -3.65 -3.18 1.20
CA LYS A 135 -2.49 -2.95 2.07
C LYS A 135 -2.74 -3.48 3.47
N THR A 136 -3.01 -4.77 3.60
CA THR A 136 -3.03 -5.45 4.90
C THR A 136 -1.65 -6.00 5.18
N SER A 137 -1.10 -5.71 6.35
CA SER A 137 0.18 -6.28 6.74
C SER A 137 0.08 -7.79 6.98
N GLU A 138 1.18 -8.51 6.77
CA GLU A 138 1.21 -9.96 6.97
C GLU A 138 0.83 -10.32 8.42
N PHE A 139 1.25 -9.54 9.42
CA PHE A 139 0.89 -9.82 10.81
C PHE A 139 -0.58 -9.55 11.11
N THR A 140 -1.18 -8.54 10.47
CA THR A 140 -2.64 -8.32 10.55
C THR A 140 -3.41 -9.49 9.95
N LEU A 141 -2.97 -10.03 8.80
CA LEU A 141 -3.57 -11.22 8.19
C LEU A 141 -3.44 -12.44 9.12
N ARG A 142 -2.26 -12.66 9.72
CA ARG A 142 -2.04 -13.73 10.70
C ARG A 142 -2.95 -13.60 11.93
N TYR A 143 -3.13 -12.38 12.42
CA TYR A 143 -4.02 -12.11 13.55
C TYR A 143 -5.49 -12.35 13.19
N GLN A 144 -5.90 -11.97 11.98
CA GLN A 144 -7.23 -12.26 11.45
C GLN A 144 -7.46 -13.75 11.23
N CYS A 145 -6.42 -14.52 10.87
CA CYS A 145 -6.50 -15.97 10.73
C CYS A 145 -6.98 -16.64 12.04
N LEU A 146 -6.56 -16.13 13.21
CA LEU A 146 -7.02 -16.65 14.50
C LEU A 146 -8.49 -16.33 14.81
N LYS A 147 -9.11 -15.40 14.09
CA LYS A 147 -10.53 -15.06 14.19
C LYS A 147 -11.41 -15.89 13.25
N LEU A 148 -10.84 -16.81 12.49
CA LEU A 148 -11.62 -17.66 11.60
C LEU A 148 -12.52 -18.57 12.42
N GLU A 149 -13.82 -18.36 12.24
CA GLU A 149 -14.88 -19.17 12.81
C GLU A 149 -15.81 -19.60 11.69
N LYS A 150 -16.23 -20.86 11.71
CA LYS A 150 -17.24 -21.37 10.78
C LYS A 150 -18.58 -20.74 11.13
N THR A 151 -19.33 -20.28 10.13
CA THR A 151 -20.70 -19.78 10.37
C THR A 151 -21.72 -20.91 10.30
N ASP A 152 -22.92 -20.69 10.86
CA ASP A 152 -23.99 -21.70 10.88
C ASP A 152 -24.49 -22.07 9.47
N PHE A 153 -24.42 -21.14 8.52
CA PHE A 153 -24.89 -21.32 7.14
C PHE A 153 -23.81 -21.77 6.15
N GLU A 154 -22.55 -21.85 6.59
CA GLU A 154 -21.42 -22.27 5.75
C GLU A 154 -21.31 -23.79 5.77
N ASP A 155 -21.11 -24.44 4.62
CA ASP A 155 -20.80 -25.87 4.60
C ASP A 155 -19.31 -26.12 4.90
N TYR A 156 -18.95 -27.38 5.17
CA TYR A 156 -17.58 -27.73 5.53
C TYR A 156 -16.59 -27.56 4.37
N LEU A 157 -17.00 -27.76 3.12
CA LEU A 157 -16.12 -27.62 1.98
C LEU A 157 -15.72 -26.16 1.77
N VAL A 158 -16.70 -25.25 1.84
CA VAL A 158 -16.49 -23.81 1.78
C VAL A 158 -15.61 -23.36 2.96
N TYR A 159 -15.90 -23.82 4.17
CA TYR A 159 -15.10 -23.47 5.34
C TYR A 159 -13.64 -23.97 5.22
N THR A 160 -13.44 -25.22 4.79
CA THR A 160 -12.10 -25.78 4.55
C THR A 160 -11.33 -24.97 3.51
N GLY A 161 -12.00 -24.59 2.40
CA GLY A 161 -11.41 -23.73 1.38
C GLY A 161 -11.00 -22.37 1.95
N ARG A 162 -11.88 -21.74 2.74
CA ARG A 162 -11.63 -20.43 3.37
C ARG A 162 -10.46 -20.49 4.36
N VAL A 163 -10.39 -21.53 5.21
CA VAL A 163 -9.27 -21.73 6.13
C VAL A 163 -7.96 -21.88 5.37
N ASN A 164 -7.93 -22.71 4.31
CA ASN A 164 -6.74 -22.92 3.52
C ASN A 164 -6.29 -21.63 2.80
N GLU A 165 -7.20 -20.94 2.12
CA GLU A 165 -6.91 -19.67 1.43
C GLU A 165 -6.32 -18.63 2.41
N PHE A 166 -6.95 -18.48 3.58
CA PHE A 166 -6.51 -17.48 4.55
C PHE A 166 -5.15 -17.83 5.17
N CYS A 167 -4.89 -19.10 5.48
CA CYS A 167 -3.62 -19.56 6.04
C CYS A 167 -2.45 -19.35 5.06
N GLU A 168 -2.66 -19.67 3.78
CA GLU A 168 -1.67 -19.43 2.73
C GLU A 168 -1.44 -17.94 2.50
N ARG A 169 -2.52 -17.14 2.44
CA ARG A 169 -2.44 -15.68 2.31
C ARG A 169 -1.72 -15.02 3.49
N ALA A 170 -1.92 -15.54 4.70
CA ALA A 170 -1.27 -15.06 5.92
C ALA A 170 0.14 -15.67 6.13
N LYS A 171 0.57 -16.58 5.25
CA LYS A 171 1.85 -17.31 5.36
C LYS A 171 2.06 -17.87 6.77
N ILE A 172 1.04 -18.54 7.30
CA ILE A 172 1.06 -19.07 8.67
C ILE A 172 2.21 -20.07 8.86
N HIS A 173 2.57 -20.81 7.81
CA HIS A 173 3.68 -21.76 7.83
C HIS A 173 5.07 -21.13 8.02
N GLU A 174 5.22 -19.83 7.79
CA GLU A 174 6.49 -19.11 7.99
C GLU A 174 6.67 -18.62 9.44
N LEU A 175 5.64 -18.72 10.28
CA LEU A 175 5.74 -18.36 11.69
C LEU A 175 6.59 -19.38 12.44
N ASP A 176 7.60 -18.88 13.15
CA ASP A 176 8.31 -19.69 14.13
C ASP A 176 7.57 -19.73 15.47
N CYS A 177 8.12 -20.51 16.40
CA CYS A 177 7.55 -20.71 17.73
C CYS A 177 7.32 -19.39 18.49
N ASP A 178 8.22 -18.42 18.36
CA ASP A 178 8.09 -17.15 19.07
C ASP A 178 7.09 -16.21 18.38
N GLY A 179 7.06 -16.17 17.05
CA GLY A 179 6.03 -15.47 16.29
C GLY A 179 4.62 -15.96 16.63
N MET A 180 4.43 -17.27 16.75
CA MET A 180 3.15 -17.85 17.19
C MET A 180 2.80 -17.46 18.62
N LYS A 181 3.76 -17.50 19.56
CA LYS A 181 3.54 -17.05 20.96
C LYS A 181 3.12 -15.58 21.02
N CYS A 182 3.81 -14.70 20.29
CA CYS A 182 3.50 -13.28 20.19
C CYS A 182 2.07 -13.06 19.65
N LEU A 183 1.70 -13.79 18.61
CA LEU A 183 0.38 -13.73 18.01
C LEU A 183 -0.72 -14.15 18.99
N LEU A 184 -0.55 -15.29 19.66
CA LEU A 184 -1.49 -15.79 20.67
C LEU A 184 -1.63 -14.83 21.86
N TRP A 185 -0.52 -14.22 22.29
CA TRP A 185 -0.50 -13.26 23.38
C TRP A 185 -1.33 -12.01 23.04
N ILE A 186 -1.15 -11.43 21.84
CA ILE A 186 -1.96 -10.30 21.37
C ILE A 186 -3.42 -10.70 21.17
N PHE A 187 -3.67 -11.90 20.64
CA PHE A 187 -5.02 -12.44 20.45
C PHE A 187 -5.79 -12.61 21.75
N GLY A 188 -5.09 -12.91 22.85
CA GLY A 188 -5.67 -12.98 24.19
C GLY A 188 -6.24 -11.65 24.71
N LEU A 189 -5.80 -10.51 24.17
CA LEU A 189 -6.26 -9.17 24.57
C LEU A 189 -7.65 -8.87 23.99
N LYS A 190 -8.72 -9.39 24.59
CA LYS A 190 -10.09 -9.29 24.03
C LYS A 190 -10.80 -7.98 24.36
N SER A 191 -10.36 -7.24 25.37
CA SER A 191 -11.08 -6.05 25.84
C SER A 191 -10.99 -4.89 24.86
N GLN A 192 -12.03 -4.06 24.78
CA GLN A 192 -11.96 -2.81 24.02
C GLN A 192 -10.98 -1.80 24.65
N ARG A 193 -10.73 -1.92 25.97
CA ARG A 193 -9.72 -1.10 26.67
C ARG A 193 -8.30 -1.38 26.17
N GLU A 194 -8.08 -2.56 25.58
CA GLU A 194 -6.77 -3.01 25.08
C GLU A 194 -6.64 -2.80 23.56
N ALA A 195 -7.64 -2.19 22.90
CA ALA A 195 -7.64 -2.03 21.45
C ALA A 195 -6.42 -1.26 20.94
N GLU A 196 -6.06 -0.19 21.65
CA GLU A 196 -4.89 0.64 21.33
C GLU A 196 -3.58 -0.15 21.50
N ILE A 197 -3.46 -0.94 22.58
CA ILE A 197 -2.30 -1.79 22.85
C ILE A 197 -2.17 -2.85 21.74
N ARG A 198 -3.26 -3.55 21.40
CA ARG A 198 -3.25 -4.52 20.29
C ARG A 198 -2.75 -3.89 19.00
N GLN A 199 -3.32 -2.75 18.61
CA GLN A 199 -2.95 -2.09 17.36
C GLN A 199 -1.48 -1.70 17.33
N ARG A 200 -0.95 -1.20 18.44
CA ARG A 200 0.45 -0.81 18.55
C ARG A 200 1.40 -2.01 18.51
N LEU A 201 1.08 -3.09 19.20
CA LEU A 201 1.90 -4.30 19.20
C LEU A 201 1.89 -5.02 17.84
N ILE A 202 0.75 -5.00 17.13
CA ILE A 202 0.68 -5.47 15.73
C ILE A 202 1.62 -4.62 14.86
N ALA A 203 1.60 -3.29 14.99
CA ALA A 203 2.48 -2.42 14.22
C ALA A 203 3.97 -2.63 14.53
N VAL A 204 4.32 -2.93 15.78
CA VAL A 204 5.68 -3.32 16.16
C VAL A 204 6.09 -4.61 15.46
N LEU A 205 5.26 -5.65 15.52
CA LEU A 205 5.56 -6.93 14.88
C LEU A 205 5.69 -6.80 13.36
N ASP A 206 4.84 -6.00 12.72
CA ASP A 206 4.96 -5.71 11.29
C ASP A 206 6.27 -5.00 10.94
N ARG A 207 6.69 -4.03 11.75
CA ARG A 207 7.95 -3.31 11.54
C ARG A 207 9.14 -4.25 11.66
N GLU A 208 9.18 -5.08 12.70
CA GLU A 208 10.26 -6.02 12.94
C GLU A 208 10.35 -7.08 11.85
N TYR A 209 9.20 -7.61 11.45
CA TYR A 209 9.11 -8.58 10.37
C TYR A 209 9.60 -8.00 9.04
N LYS A 210 9.20 -6.77 8.69
CA LYS A 210 9.71 -6.06 7.49
C LYS A 210 11.22 -5.83 7.52
N ALA A 211 11.80 -5.72 8.71
CA ALA A 211 13.25 -5.61 8.89
C ALA A 211 13.96 -6.98 8.88
N GLY A 212 13.24 -8.09 8.65
CA GLY A 212 13.77 -9.45 8.70
C GLY A 212 14.14 -9.90 10.11
N ARG A 213 13.65 -9.21 11.15
CA ARG A 213 13.93 -9.52 12.56
C ARG A 213 12.80 -10.34 13.16
N LYS A 214 13.18 -11.22 14.07
CA LYS A 214 12.27 -12.04 14.85
C LYS A 214 12.17 -11.45 16.24
N LEU A 215 10.94 -11.36 16.75
CA LEU A 215 10.65 -10.77 18.04
C LEU A 215 10.15 -11.85 18.99
N SER A 216 10.85 -12.00 20.12
CA SER A 216 10.49 -12.95 21.16
C SER A 216 9.30 -12.44 22.00
N LEU A 217 8.59 -13.36 22.66
CA LEU A 217 7.48 -13.00 23.54
C LEU A 217 7.90 -12.01 24.65
N GLN A 218 9.13 -12.13 25.16
CA GLN A 218 9.65 -11.24 26.20
C GLN A 218 9.97 -9.83 25.68
N GLU A 219 10.41 -9.71 24.43
CA GLU A 219 10.55 -8.41 23.77
C GLU A 219 9.19 -7.76 23.53
N LEU A 220 8.18 -8.55 23.16
CA LEU A 220 6.82 -8.05 22.95
C LEU A 220 6.23 -7.48 24.24
N TYR A 221 6.41 -8.20 25.34
CA TYR A 221 6.00 -7.75 26.66
C TYR A 221 6.68 -6.44 27.04
N ARG A 222 7.99 -6.31 26.79
CA ARG A 222 8.73 -5.07 27.05
C ARG A 222 8.20 -3.90 26.21
N GLU A 223 7.87 -4.12 24.95
CA GLU A 223 7.23 -3.12 24.10
C GLU A 223 5.84 -2.70 24.63
N CYS A 224 5.08 -3.64 25.19
CA CYS A 224 3.82 -3.34 25.86
C CYS A 224 4.03 -2.44 27.10
N GLU A 225 4.98 -2.79 27.98
CA GLU A 225 5.27 -2.00 29.18
C GLU A 225 5.79 -0.60 28.83
N ASN A 226 6.69 -0.51 27.86
CA ASN A 226 7.18 0.78 27.36
C ASN A 226 6.02 1.66 26.89
N PHE A 227 5.07 1.08 26.14
CA PHE A 227 3.90 1.82 25.68
C PHE A 227 3.00 2.27 26.85
N LEU A 228 2.75 1.39 27.82
CA LEU A 228 1.95 1.72 29.00
C LEU A 228 2.59 2.84 29.84
N SER A 229 3.92 2.81 30.01
CA SER A 229 4.64 3.88 30.71
C SER A 229 4.51 5.21 29.96
N LEU A 230 4.76 5.21 28.64
CA LEU A 230 4.65 6.42 27.81
C LEU A 230 3.23 7.01 27.85
N LYS A 231 2.20 6.15 27.89
CA LYS A 231 0.82 6.58 28.02
C LYS A 231 0.57 7.28 29.35
N LYS A 232 1.04 6.70 30.45
CA LYS A 232 0.93 7.29 31.80
C LYS A 232 1.69 8.62 31.90
N ASP A 233 2.87 8.71 31.32
CA ASP A 233 3.68 9.93 31.30
C ASP A 233 2.97 11.03 30.50
N SER A 234 2.40 10.68 29.34
CA SER A 234 1.61 11.60 28.51
C SER A 234 0.37 12.14 29.25
N GLU A 235 -0.36 11.28 29.95
CA GLU A 235 -1.52 11.68 30.76
C GLU A 235 -1.12 12.62 31.90
N THR A 236 0.03 12.37 32.54
CA THR A 236 0.58 13.22 33.60
C THR A 236 0.93 14.61 33.08
N ILE A 237 1.62 14.69 31.92
CA ILE A 237 1.96 15.95 31.27
C ILE A 237 0.70 16.71 30.87
N ALA A 238 -0.28 16.03 30.26
CA ALA A 238 -1.54 16.66 29.85
C ALA A 238 -2.35 17.19 31.05
N SER A 239 -2.34 16.47 32.17
CA SER A 239 -2.94 16.93 33.42
C SER A 239 -2.24 18.20 33.94
N ASN A 240 -0.91 18.19 33.98
CA ASN A 240 -0.11 19.34 34.41
C ASN A 240 -0.35 20.58 33.54
N VAL A 241 -0.49 20.41 32.22
CA VAL A 241 -0.81 21.51 31.29
C VAL A 241 -2.19 22.11 31.60
N LYS A 242 -3.20 21.29 31.90
CA LYS A 242 -4.53 21.78 32.30
C LYS A 242 -4.47 22.55 33.63
N THR A 243 -3.72 22.04 34.61
CA THR A 243 -3.53 22.72 35.90
C THR A 243 -2.83 24.05 35.75
N VAL A 244 -1.77 24.13 34.93
CA VAL A 244 -1.05 25.38 34.65
C VAL A 244 -1.96 26.36 33.92
N GLN A 245 -2.75 25.92 32.93
CA GLN A 245 -3.71 26.78 32.23
C GLN A 245 -4.84 27.29 33.15
N ALA A 246 -5.27 26.48 34.12
CA ALA A 246 -6.25 26.88 35.13
C ALA A 246 -5.66 27.91 36.11
N ALA A 247 -4.44 27.67 36.62
CA ALA A 247 -3.73 28.60 37.50
C ALA A 247 -3.46 29.95 36.82
N VAL A 248 -3.04 29.97 35.56
CA VAL A 248 -2.84 31.21 34.78
C VAL A 248 -4.17 31.95 34.55
N LYS A 249 -5.31 31.25 34.43
CA LYS A 249 -6.63 31.87 34.37
C LYS A 249 -7.07 32.44 35.71
N GLU A 250 -6.73 31.79 36.82
CA GLU A 250 -7.05 32.20 38.18
C GLU A 250 -6.19 33.40 38.62
N GLU A 251 -4.90 33.45 38.24
CA GLU A 251 -4.05 34.65 38.40
C GLU A 251 -4.55 35.84 37.58
N ARG A 252 -5.16 35.58 36.42
CA ARG A 252 -5.81 36.60 35.58
C ARG A 252 -7.22 36.99 36.04
N GLN A 253 -7.77 36.35 37.07
CA GLN A 253 -9.04 36.81 37.65
C GLN A 253 -8.79 38.04 38.54
N LYS A 254 -9.68 39.02 38.37
CA LYS A 254 -9.65 40.32 39.05
C LYS A 254 -9.54 40.12 40.56
N ARG A 255 -8.50 40.70 41.17
CA ARG A 255 -8.39 40.77 42.62
C ARG A 255 -8.93 42.13 43.06
N GLU A 256 -9.90 42.13 43.97
CA GLU A 256 -10.45 43.36 44.55
C GLU A 256 -9.35 44.09 45.35
N CYS A 257 -8.99 45.29 44.89
CA CYS A 257 -7.97 46.09 45.55
C CYS A 257 -8.57 46.77 46.79
N TRP A 258 -8.09 46.39 47.97
CA TRP A 258 -8.53 46.92 49.27
C TRP A 258 -8.32 48.44 49.41
N ASN A 259 -7.47 49.07 48.60
CA ASN A 259 -7.16 50.49 48.68
C ASN A 259 -8.08 51.38 47.82
N CYS A 260 -8.81 50.82 46.85
CA CYS A 260 -9.70 51.59 45.96
C CYS A 260 -11.05 50.93 45.66
N CYS A 261 -11.34 49.76 46.23
CA CYS A 261 -12.56 48.98 46.02
C CYS A 261 -12.89 48.72 44.53
N GLY A 262 -11.88 48.64 43.67
CA GLY A 262 -12.02 48.38 42.23
C GLY A 262 -11.32 47.08 41.79
N ASP A 263 -11.78 46.54 40.67
CA ASP A 263 -11.22 45.34 40.04
C ASP A 263 -9.92 45.66 39.28
N HIS A 264 -8.80 45.06 39.69
CA HIS A 264 -7.54 45.16 38.96
C HIS A 264 -7.07 43.79 38.47
N PHE A 265 -6.51 43.74 37.27
CA PHE A 265 -5.83 42.56 36.74
C PHE A 265 -4.39 42.56 37.28
N ALA A 266 -3.98 41.46 37.92
CA ALA A 266 -2.59 41.28 38.32
C ALA A 266 -1.72 41.15 37.06
N GLN A 267 -0.64 41.93 36.99
CA GLN A 267 0.41 41.79 35.97
C GLN A 267 1.36 40.66 36.33
#